data_AF-A0A1Q3ZEJ5-F1
#
_entry.id   AF-A0A1Q3ZEJ5-F1
#
_cell.length_a   1.000
_cell.length_b   1.000
_cell.length_c   1.000
_cell.angle_alpha   90.00
_cell.angle_beta   90.00
_cell.angle_gamma   90.00
#
_symmetry.space_group_name_H-M   'P 1'
#
loop_
_entity.id
_entity.type
_entity.pdbx_description
1 polymer ?
#
loop_
_entity_poly.entity_id
_entity_poly.type
_entity_poly.pdbx_seq_one_letter_code
_entity_poly.pdbx_strand_id
1 'polypeptide(L)'
;MKFLFTLLFVWISFLGRPQFKSNPVIGGQGGLVFSLGTHQQKIGLTASFFYQDFFYQLNAGTQISFHFNSYGGRKKIWENRTYIGGVLLAGKRQQTISPVLGGLQHQSSFNWGLAYNYLWYFDEAGTSQRSGAFGAHLKQFFIAMENDVFGGQARDRFRTAILYAHYRTALFTYFTECYIWTGETRGSTWIKIPSGNFPYGYRELSDLPYGKTSHGIWSFGVHAHLPFYQMVSGKIGVDSEGIRNLVQNRFGHDLIFLPGKIKRNTPHYPMLGNDGCPAFDKKEKRKDRFFFSLSLNDYLFD
;
A
#
# COMPACT_ATOMS: atom_id res chain seq x y z
N MET A 1 10.18 -20.97 29.39
CA MET A 1 10.06 -20.53 27.97
C MET A 1 9.12 -19.34 27.77
N LYS A 2 7.86 -19.37 28.22
CA LYS A 2 6.93 -18.22 28.06
C LYS A 2 7.43 -16.91 28.70
N PHE A 3 8.02 -16.99 29.89
CA PHE A 3 8.58 -15.83 30.60
C PHE A 3 9.82 -15.23 29.93
N LEU A 4 10.64 -16.06 29.28
CA LEU A 4 11.85 -15.63 28.57
C LEU A 4 11.49 -14.90 27.27
N PHE A 5 10.42 -15.33 26.59
CA PHE A 5 9.87 -14.64 25.42
C PHE A 5 9.28 -13.28 25.80
N THR A 6 8.56 -13.17 26.93
CA THR A 6 8.05 -11.88 27.42
C THR A 6 9.19 -10.93 27.84
N LEU A 7 10.24 -11.45 28.47
CA LEU A 7 11.44 -10.67 28.80
C LEU A 7 12.18 -10.21 27.54
N LEU A 8 12.36 -11.07 26.54
CA LEU A 8 12.93 -10.71 25.24
C LEU A 8 12.07 -9.66 24.51
N PHE A 9 10.75 -9.78 24.60
CA PHE A 9 9.76 -8.86 24.02
C PHE A 9 9.85 -7.45 24.64
N VAL A 10 10.00 -7.38 25.96
CA VAL A 10 10.23 -6.13 26.69
C VAL A 10 11.63 -5.57 26.37
N TRP A 11 12.66 -6.43 26.28
CA TRP A 11 14.05 -6.00 26.04
C TRP A 11 14.28 -5.40 24.65
N ILE A 12 13.72 -6.00 23.58
CA ILE A 12 13.84 -5.48 22.21
C ILE A 12 13.11 -4.13 22.07
N SER A 13 12.02 -3.93 22.81
CA SER A 13 11.29 -2.66 22.85
C SER A 13 12.12 -1.50 23.44
N PHE A 14 13.12 -1.79 24.28
CA PHE A 14 13.99 -0.76 24.90
C PHE A 14 15.23 -0.39 24.08
N LEU A 15 15.55 -1.10 22.99
CA LEU A 15 16.78 -0.87 22.21
C LEU A 15 16.64 0.17 21.08
N GLY A 16 15.43 0.70 20.85
CA GLY A 16 15.20 1.77 19.89
C GLY A 16 15.47 3.16 20.45
N ARG A 17 16.73 3.58 20.54
CA ARG A 17 17.09 5.01 20.66
C ARG A 17 17.59 5.54 19.31
N PRO A 18 16.82 6.35 18.57
CA PRO A 18 17.39 7.27 17.61
C PRO A 18 17.23 8.70 18.13
N GLN A 19 18.35 9.34 18.45
CA GLN A 19 18.63 10.75 18.14
C GLN A 19 20.04 11.10 18.67
N PHE A 20 21.06 10.83 17.86
CA PHE A 20 22.24 11.70 17.93
C PHE A 20 21.84 13.01 17.25
N LYS A 21 21.91 14.11 17.99
CA LYS A 21 21.86 15.48 17.46
C LYS A 21 23.17 15.73 16.72
N SER A 22 23.34 15.09 15.57
CA SER A 22 24.39 15.39 14.60
C SER A 22 23.73 15.81 13.29
N ASN A 23 24.42 16.64 12.51
CA ASN A 23 24.13 16.81 11.11
C ASN A 23 25.25 16.06 10.38
N PRO A 24 24.98 14.95 9.67
CA PRO A 24 23.67 14.39 9.30
C PRO A 24 22.93 13.68 10.46
N VAL A 25 21.61 13.58 10.32
CA VAL A 25 20.74 12.82 11.24
C VAL A 25 20.52 11.43 10.66
N ILE A 26 20.82 10.40 11.45
CA ILE A 26 20.63 9.00 11.08
C ILE A 26 19.74 8.35 12.14
N GLY A 27 18.84 7.49 11.70
CA GLY A 27 18.02 6.71 12.61
C GLY A 27 17.47 5.45 11.96
N GLY A 28 16.88 4.61 12.80
CA GLY A 28 16.25 3.38 12.36
C GLY A 28 15.20 2.91 13.34
N GLN A 29 14.38 1.99 12.87
CA GLN A 29 13.27 1.38 13.60
C GLN A 29 13.27 -0.12 13.29
N GLY A 30 13.09 -0.93 14.33
CA GLY A 30 12.80 -2.35 14.20
C GLY A 30 11.54 -2.68 14.98
N GLY A 31 10.83 -3.72 14.55
CA GLY A 31 9.62 -4.12 15.26
C GLY A 31 9.04 -5.44 14.80
N LEU A 32 8.12 -5.96 15.60
CA LEU A 32 7.24 -7.06 15.19
C LEU A 32 6.10 -6.50 14.36
N VAL A 33 5.72 -7.24 13.33
CA VAL A 33 4.55 -6.96 12.51
C VAL A 33 3.47 -7.97 12.86
N PHE A 34 2.28 -7.47 13.13
CA PHE A 34 1.10 -8.30 13.31
C PHE A 34 -0.06 -7.68 12.56
N SER A 35 -0.87 -8.50 11.90
CA SER A 35 -2.12 -8.06 11.30
C SER A 35 -3.17 -9.15 11.47
N LEU A 36 -4.32 -8.78 12.00
CA LEU A 36 -5.50 -9.62 12.13
C LEU A 36 -6.66 -8.92 11.43
N GLY A 37 -7.17 -9.53 10.38
CA GLY A 37 -8.27 -8.97 9.63
C GLY A 37 -9.05 -10.00 8.84
N THR A 38 -10.07 -9.47 8.16
CA THR A 38 -10.97 -10.23 7.29
C THR A 38 -10.27 -10.74 6.03
N HIS A 39 -9.33 -9.97 5.49
CA HIS A 39 -8.67 -10.26 4.20
C HIS A 39 -7.21 -10.67 4.35
N GLN A 40 -6.54 -10.22 5.40
CA GLN A 40 -5.14 -10.57 5.66
C GLN A 40 -4.94 -10.93 7.14
N GLN A 41 -4.10 -11.94 7.35
CA GLN A 41 -3.63 -12.34 8.67
C GLN A 41 -2.15 -12.67 8.57
N LYS A 42 -1.30 -11.97 9.32
CA LYS A 42 0.15 -12.15 9.21
C LYS A 42 0.89 -11.84 10.51
N ILE A 43 2.07 -12.44 10.59
CA ILE A 43 3.10 -12.13 11.59
C ILE A 43 4.42 -11.87 10.87
N GLY A 44 5.28 -11.02 11.41
CA GLY A 44 6.53 -10.70 10.76
C GLY A 44 7.46 -9.82 11.57
N LEU A 45 8.51 -9.37 10.88
CA LEU A 45 9.51 -8.44 11.37
C LEU A 45 9.64 -7.29 10.37
N THR A 46 9.90 -6.09 10.88
CA THR A 46 10.22 -4.91 10.08
C THR A 46 11.53 -4.30 10.55
N ALA A 47 12.27 -3.73 9.61
CA ALA A 47 13.45 -2.90 9.86
C ALA A 47 13.47 -1.74 8.85
N SER A 48 13.54 -0.52 9.35
CA SER A 48 13.56 0.73 8.58
C SER A 48 14.75 1.58 9.01
N PHE A 49 15.35 2.30 8.07
CA PHE A 49 16.50 3.19 8.28
C PHE A 49 16.30 4.47 7.48
N PHE A 50 16.81 5.58 8.00
CA PHE A 50 16.89 6.82 7.27
C PHE A 50 18.23 7.52 7.46
N TYR A 51 18.62 8.28 6.44
CA TYR A 51 19.70 9.25 6.45
C TYR A 51 19.12 10.58 5.99
N GLN A 52 19.18 11.61 6.83
CA GLN A 52 18.70 12.94 6.51
C GLN A 52 19.83 13.95 6.57
N ASP A 53 19.96 14.74 5.50
CA ASP A 53 20.84 15.90 5.46
C ASP A 53 20.19 17.07 4.72
N PHE A 54 20.39 18.27 5.26
CA PHE A 54 19.94 19.54 4.72
C PHE A 54 18.47 19.59 4.25
N PHE A 55 18.21 19.40 2.94
CA PHE A 55 16.87 19.39 2.32
C PHE A 55 16.43 18.02 1.83
N TYR A 56 17.17 16.93 2.09
CA TYR A 56 16.78 15.61 1.61
C TYR A 56 16.87 14.53 2.67
N GLN A 57 16.11 13.47 2.46
CA GLN A 57 16.17 12.25 3.26
C GLN A 57 16.17 11.04 2.34
N LEU A 58 17.02 10.07 2.64
CA LEU A 58 17.04 8.75 2.03
C LEU A 58 16.49 7.74 3.03
N ASN A 59 15.63 6.85 2.55
CA ASN A 59 14.96 5.83 3.33
C ASN A 59 15.28 4.46 2.74
N ALA A 60 15.48 3.47 3.60
CA ALA A 60 15.55 2.07 3.20
C ALA A 60 14.84 1.23 4.26
N GLY A 61 14.21 0.14 3.85
CA GLY A 61 13.60 -0.77 4.80
C GLY A 61 13.14 -2.06 4.19
N THR A 62 12.85 -3.01 5.08
CA THR A 62 12.37 -4.33 4.71
C THR A 62 11.40 -4.85 5.74
N GLN A 63 10.37 -5.54 5.27
CA GLN A 63 9.42 -6.28 6.07
C GLN A 63 9.37 -7.71 5.58
N ILE A 64 9.63 -8.67 6.47
CA ILE A 64 9.49 -10.10 6.20
C ILE A 64 8.28 -10.57 6.99
N SER A 65 7.31 -11.20 6.33
CA SER A 65 6.07 -11.63 6.96
C SER A 65 5.64 -13.01 6.48
N PHE A 66 5.14 -13.81 7.42
CA PHE A 66 4.40 -15.02 7.12
C PHE A 66 2.90 -14.71 7.14
N HIS A 67 2.25 -14.95 6.01
CA HIS A 67 0.81 -14.75 5.85
C HIS A 67 0.06 -16.07 6.02
N PHE A 68 -0.80 -16.14 7.03
CA PHE A 68 -1.77 -17.22 7.16
C PHE A 68 -2.83 -17.12 6.06
N ASN A 69 -3.25 -15.89 5.75
CA ASN A 69 -4.16 -15.56 4.66
C ASN A 69 -3.79 -14.18 4.08
N SER A 70 -3.98 -14.00 2.77
CA SER A 70 -3.69 -12.77 2.05
C SER A 70 -4.62 -12.58 0.85
N TYR A 71 -4.54 -11.42 0.20
CA TYR A 71 -5.30 -11.08 -1.01
C TYR A 71 -5.10 -12.11 -2.13
N GLY A 72 -6.11 -12.28 -2.98
CA GLY A 72 -6.12 -13.31 -4.03
C GLY A 72 -6.31 -14.74 -3.49
N GLY A 73 -6.70 -14.89 -2.21
CA GLY A 73 -6.88 -16.20 -1.59
C GLY A 73 -5.56 -16.92 -1.28
N ARG A 74 -4.44 -16.20 -1.31
CA ARG A 74 -3.10 -16.75 -1.01
C ARG A 74 -3.01 -17.11 0.49
N LYS A 75 -2.50 -18.29 0.81
CA LYS A 75 -2.44 -18.81 2.18
C LYS A 75 -1.10 -19.48 2.46
N LYS A 76 -0.60 -19.33 3.69
CA LYS A 76 0.65 -19.93 4.19
C LYS A 76 1.85 -19.58 3.31
N ILE A 77 2.06 -18.28 3.08
CA ILE A 77 3.13 -17.79 2.21
C ILE A 77 4.10 -16.92 3.01
N TRP A 78 5.38 -17.00 2.66
CA TRP A 78 6.33 -15.95 3.01
C TRP A 78 6.28 -14.83 1.99
N GLU A 79 6.27 -13.59 2.49
CA GLU A 79 6.33 -12.38 1.69
C GLU A 79 7.39 -11.44 2.28
N ASN A 80 8.30 -10.97 1.43
CA ASN A 80 9.23 -9.90 1.73
C ASN A 80 8.84 -8.65 0.92
N ARG A 81 8.72 -7.52 1.63
CA ARG A 81 8.55 -6.20 1.04
C ARG A 81 9.77 -5.37 1.39
N THR A 82 10.59 -5.06 0.40
CA THR A 82 11.78 -4.21 0.56
C THR A 82 11.60 -2.93 -0.23
N TYR A 83 12.14 -1.82 0.28
CA TYR A 83 12.01 -0.53 -0.37
C TYR A 83 13.26 0.34 -0.21
N ILE A 84 13.43 1.26 -1.17
CA ILE A 84 14.35 2.39 -1.10
C ILE A 84 13.58 3.64 -1.53
N GLY A 85 13.64 4.69 -0.72
CA GLY A 85 12.93 5.93 -0.97
C GLY A 85 13.79 7.17 -0.78
N GLY A 86 13.30 8.28 -1.31
CA GLY A 86 13.91 9.59 -1.19
C GLY A 86 12.83 10.65 -0.99
N VAL A 87 13.10 11.62 -0.13
CA VAL A 87 12.22 12.76 0.15
C VAL A 87 13.00 14.05 -0.01
N LEU A 88 12.49 14.97 -0.83
CA LEU A 88 12.93 16.35 -0.90
C LEU A 88 12.07 17.19 0.03
N LEU A 89 12.71 18.02 0.85
CA LEU A 89 12.10 18.75 1.97
C LEU A 89 12.18 20.26 1.71
N ALA A 90 11.10 20.97 2.02
CA ALA A 90 11.03 22.41 1.79
C ALA A 90 10.13 23.15 2.81
N GLY A 91 10.23 24.48 2.79
CA GLY A 91 9.39 25.36 3.59
C GLY A 91 9.89 25.59 5.02
N LYS A 92 9.04 26.19 5.85
CA LYS A 92 9.35 26.48 7.25
C LYS A 92 9.47 25.19 8.07
N ARG A 93 10.32 25.23 9.10
CA ARG A 93 10.53 24.13 10.04
C ARG A 93 9.62 24.26 11.26
N GLN A 94 8.39 23.76 11.15
CA GLN A 94 7.34 23.93 12.17
C GLN A 94 6.55 22.64 12.46
N GLN A 95 6.83 21.55 11.74
CA GLN A 95 6.17 20.26 11.97
C GLN A 95 6.75 19.54 13.18
N THR A 96 5.88 18.79 13.86
CA THR A 96 6.32 17.72 14.75
C THR A 96 6.88 16.57 13.91
N ILE A 97 8.02 16.03 14.34
CA ILE A 97 8.68 14.92 13.66
C ILE A 97 7.77 13.68 13.72
N SER A 98 7.58 13.03 12.57
CA SER A 98 6.80 11.79 12.51
C SER A 98 7.51 10.67 13.29
N PRO A 99 6.80 9.94 14.16
CA PRO A 99 7.37 8.75 14.78
C PRO A 99 7.43 7.54 13.83
N VAL A 100 6.87 7.65 12.63
CA VAL A 100 6.74 6.56 11.66
C VAL A 100 7.86 6.65 10.63
N LEU A 101 8.60 5.55 10.41
CA LEU A 101 9.69 5.43 9.45
C LEU A 101 9.32 4.54 8.26
N GLY A 102 9.12 5.19 7.10
CA GLY A 102 8.73 4.54 5.86
C GLY A 102 9.42 5.11 4.65
N GLY A 103 9.29 4.43 3.52
CA GLY A 103 9.91 4.85 2.25
C GLY A 103 9.50 6.24 1.78
N LEU A 104 8.25 6.65 2.06
CA LEU A 104 7.73 7.97 1.71
C LEU A 104 7.69 8.97 2.87
N GLN A 105 7.99 8.54 4.11
CA GLN A 105 7.94 9.39 5.29
C GLN A 105 9.25 10.15 5.50
N HIS A 106 9.22 11.25 6.28
CA HIS A 106 10.41 11.98 6.67
C HIS A 106 10.48 12.27 8.18
N GLN A 107 11.70 12.25 8.73
CA GLN A 107 12.00 12.51 10.14
C GLN A 107 12.48 13.95 10.33
N SER A 108 11.75 14.89 9.74
CA SER A 108 12.09 16.31 9.68
C SER A 108 10.94 17.18 10.18
N SER A 109 11.26 18.42 10.57
CA SER A 109 10.28 19.44 10.94
C SER A 109 9.84 20.31 9.76
N PHE A 110 10.29 20.02 8.53
CA PHE A 110 9.89 20.79 7.35
C PHE A 110 8.39 20.65 7.07
N ASN A 111 7.78 21.74 6.63
CA ASN A 111 6.35 21.77 6.31
C ASN A 111 6.01 21.04 5.02
N TRP A 112 6.92 20.96 4.06
CA TRP A 112 6.64 20.35 2.75
C TRP A 112 7.64 19.26 2.43
N GLY A 113 7.16 18.25 1.71
CA GLY A 113 7.96 17.13 1.25
C GLY A 113 7.44 16.56 -0.05
N LEU A 114 8.31 16.22 -0.98
CA LEU A 114 8.00 15.42 -2.16
C LEU A 114 8.80 14.14 -2.09
N ALA A 115 8.10 13.01 -2.07
CA ALA A 115 8.66 11.70 -1.82
C ALA A 115 8.48 10.77 -3.02
N TYR A 116 9.47 9.91 -3.22
CA TYR A 116 9.40 8.77 -4.11
C TYR A 116 9.91 7.52 -3.41
N ASN A 117 9.29 6.38 -3.67
CA ASN A 117 9.67 5.10 -3.09
C ASN A 117 9.66 4.02 -4.17
N TYR A 118 10.73 3.25 -4.28
CA TYR A 118 10.81 2.08 -5.15
C TYR A 118 10.70 0.82 -4.31
N LEU A 119 9.80 -0.09 -4.69
CA LEU A 119 9.41 -1.24 -3.89
C LEU A 119 9.64 -2.56 -4.63
N TRP A 120 10.06 -3.56 -3.88
CA TRP A 120 10.11 -4.94 -4.30
C TRP A 120 9.25 -5.80 -3.37
N TYR A 121 8.34 -6.55 -3.97
CA TYR A 121 7.59 -7.62 -3.33
C TYR A 121 8.14 -8.95 -3.81
N PHE A 122 8.64 -9.77 -2.90
CA PHE A 122 9.06 -11.14 -3.14
C PHE A 122 8.15 -12.08 -2.36
N ASP A 123 7.61 -13.09 -3.01
CA ASP A 123 6.80 -14.11 -2.36
C ASP A 123 6.90 -15.46 -3.09
N GLU A 124 6.51 -16.51 -2.36
CA GLU A 124 6.48 -17.90 -2.84
C GLU A 124 5.19 -18.22 -3.60
N ALA A 125 4.27 -17.26 -3.70
CA ALA A 125 2.93 -17.44 -4.30
C ALA A 125 2.89 -17.10 -5.80
N GLY A 126 4.04 -16.78 -6.40
CA GLY A 126 4.13 -16.35 -7.80
C GLY A 126 3.59 -14.93 -8.03
N THR A 127 3.42 -14.12 -6.97
CA THR A 127 2.91 -12.74 -7.06
C THR A 127 3.99 -11.70 -6.83
N SER A 128 5.27 -12.09 -6.94
CA SER A 128 6.42 -11.18 -6.85
C SER A 128 6.34 -10.07 -7.91
N GLN A 129 6.54 -8.82 -7.49
CA GLN A 129 6.45 -7.65 -8.35
C GLN A 129 7.31 -6.50 -7.89
N ARG A 130 7.55 -5.55 -8.80
CA ARG A 130 8.16 -4.25 -8.48
C ARG A 130 7.09 -3.19 -8.56
N SER A 131 7.18 -2.21 -7.69
CA SER A 131 6.24 -1.10 -7.64
C SER A 131 6.98 0.20 -7.39
N GLY A 132 6.31 1.31 -7.62
CA GLY A 132 6.80 2.62 -7.22
C GLY A 132 5.67 3.41 -6.59
N ALA A 133 6.02 4.36 -5.74
CA ALA A 133 5.06 5.25 -5.12
C ALA A 133 5.56 6.68 -5.08
N PHE A 134 4.65 7.62 -5.27
CA PHE A 134 4.87 9.04 -5.03
C PHE A 134 4.08 9.47 -3.80
N GLY A 135 4.65 10.41 -3.04
CA GLY A 135 4.00 11.00 -1.88
C GLY A 135 4.25 12.50 -1.80
N ALA A 136 3.27 13.26 -1.31
CA ALA A 136 3.38 14.69 -1.08
C ALA A 136 2.97 15.02 0.35
N HIS A 137 3.86 15.69 1.08
CA HIS A 137 3.65 16.18 2.43
C HIS A 137 3.30 17.66 2.40
N LEU A 138 2.19 18.00 3.05
CA LEU A 138 1.64 19.35 3.16
C LEU A 138 1.27 19.58 4.63
N LYS A 139 2.27 19.99 5.41
CA LYS A 139 2.20 20.11 6.87
C LYS A 139 1.81 18.76 7.49
N GLN A 140 0.65 18.71 8.16
CA GLN A 140 0.12 17.49 8.77
C GLN A 140 -0.61 16.58 7.79
N PHE A 141 -0.84 17.03 6.54
CA PHE A 141 -1.48 16.23 5.51
C PHE A 141 -0.44 15.51 4.65
N PHE A 142 -0.77 14.30 4.25
CA PHE A 142 0.01 13.51 3.31
C PHE A 142 -0.91 12.82 2.33
N ILE A 143 -0.51 12.76 1.07
CA ILE A 143 -1.18 11.99 0.02
C ILE A 143 -0.13 11.16 -0.70
N ALA A 144 -0.45 9.91 -0.99
CA ALA A 144 0.40 9.00 -1.73
C ALA A 144 -0.37 8.15 -2.72
N MET A 145 0.33 7.74 -3.76
CA MET A 145 -0.13 6.76 -4.74
C MET A 145 0.99 5.77 -5.04
N GLU A 146 0.68 4.49 -4.96
CA GLU A 146 1.51 3.38 -5.43
C GLU A 146 0.91 2.78 -6.71
N ASN A 147 1.75 2.43 -7.67
CA ASN A 147 1.37 1.67 -8.86
C ASN A 147 2.62 1.02 -9.51
N ASP A 148 2.43 -0.11 -10.19
CA ASP A 148 3.52 -0.86 -10.83
C ASP A 148 4.13 -0.15 -12.06
N VAL A 149 3.43 0.82 -12.66
CA VAL A 149 3.94 1.75 -13.67
C VAL A 149 5.12 2.54 -13.12
N PHE A 150 5.02 3.02 -11.88
CA PHE A 150 6.10 3.75 -11.22
C PHE A 150 7.29 2.83 -10.89
N GLY A 151 7.05 1.51 -10.80
CA GLY A 151 8.10 0.50 -10.69
C GLY A 151 8.74 0.09 -12.02
N GLY A 152 8.25 0.61 -13.15
CA GLY A 152 8.70 0.29 -14.51
C GLY A 152 8.13 -1.01 -15.08
N GLN A 153 6.99 -1.51 -14.59
CA GLN A 153 6.35 -2.74 -15.10
C GLN A 153 5.12 -2.47 -15.95
N ALA A 154 4.23 -1.56 -15.51
CA ALA A 154 2.98 -1.20 -16.18
C ALA A 154 2.13 -2.42 -16.58
N ARG A 155 1.92 -3.35 -15.63
CA ARG A 155 1.17 -4.59 -15.86
C ARG A 155 -0.22 -4.55 -15.25
N ASP A 156 -0.49 -3.69 -14.27
CA ASP A 156 -1.76 -3.67 -13.53
C ASP A 156 -2.10 -5.00 -12.86
N ARG A 157 -1.11 -5.63 -12.22
CA ARG A 157 -1.26 -6.95 -11.57
C ARG A 157 -0.92 -6.92 -10.09
N PHE A 158 -1.41 -7.92 -9.37
CA PHE A 158 -1.36 -8.09 -7.92
C PHE A 158 -1.57 -6.77 -7.18
N ARG A 159 -0.56 -6.14 -6.56
CA ARG A 159 -0.76 -4.82 -5.91
C ARG A 159 -0.80 -3.76 -7.00
N THR A 160 -1.97 -3.59 -7.58
CA THR A 160 -2.18 -2.85 -8.83
C THR A 160 -2.14 -1.36 -8.60
N ALA A 161 -2.85 -0.89 -7.58
CA ALA A 161 -2.78 0.49 -7.16
C ALA A 161 -3.10 0.62 -5.69
N ILE A 162 -2.48 1.60 -5.03
CA ILE A 162 -2.88 2.00 -3.69
C ILE A 162 -2.95 3.52 -3.68
N LEU A 163 -4.09 4.07 -3.26
CA LEU A 163 -4.24 5.49 -2.98
C LEU A 163 -4.35 5.67 -1.47
N TYR A 164 -3.63 6.62 -0.91
CA TYR A 164 -3.60 6.84 0.52
C TYR A 164 -3.55 8.32 0.83
N ALA A 165 -4.31 8.72 1.83
CA ALA A 165 -4.24 10.07 2.37
C ALA A 165 -4.36 10.02 3.88
N HIS A 166 -3.59 10.84 4.57
CA HIS A 166 -3.68 10.95 6.01
C HIS A 166 -3.59 12.38 6.52
N TYR A 167 -4.08 12.56 7.74
CA TYR A 167 -3.87 13.74 8.56
C TYR A 167 -3.29 13.31 9.91
N ARG A 168 -2.18 13.92 10.31
CA ARG A 168 -1.43 13.56 11.52
C ARG A 168 -1.60 14.58 12.64
N THR A 169 -1.75 14.08 13.86
CA THR A 169 -1.67 14.82 15.13
C THR A 169 -0.47 14.30 15.95
N ALA A 170 -0.28 14.79 17.18
CA ALA A 170 0.81 14.33 18.04
C ALA A 170 0.71 12.84 18.41
N LEU A 171 -0.52 12.32 18.59
CA LEU A 171 -0.76 10.95 19.09
C LEU A 171 -1.41 10.04 18.06
N PHE A 172 -2.12 10.62 17.08
CA PHE A 172 -2.92 9.86 16.12
C PHE A 172 -2.64 10.29 14.69
N THR A 173 -2.71 9.33 13.76
CA THR A 173 -2.83 9.59 12.33
C THR A 173 -4.15 9.02 11.85
N TYR A 174 -5.01 9.87 11.28
CA TYR A 174 -6.27 9.48 10.66
C TYR A 174 -6.04 9.33 9.18
N PHE A 175 -6.51 8.24 8.58
CA PHE A 175 -6.23 7.97 7.17
C PHE A 175 -7.41 7.34 6.45
N THR A 176 -7.37 7.49 5.13
CA THR A 176 -8.19 6.74 4.18
C THR A 176 -7.27 6.06 3.17
N GLU A 177 -7.65 4.87 2.75
CA GLU A 177 -6.88 4.06 1.82
C GLU A 177 -7.80 3.37 0.80
N CYS A 178 -7.44 3.43 -0.47
CA CYS A 178 -8.02 2.61 -1.52
C CYS A 178 -6.95 1.62 -2.01
N TYR A 179 -7.12 0.33 -1.72
CA TYR A 179 -6.24 -0.75 -2.12
C TYR A 179 -6.87 -1.56 -3.26
N ILE A 180 -6.15 -1.65 -4.38
CA ILE A 180 -6.57 -2.38 -5.57
C ILE A 180 -5.66 -3.57 -5.77
N TRP A 181 -6.30 -4.73 -5.87
CA TRP A 181 -5.64 -5.98 -6.21
C TRP A 181 -6.29 -6.65 -7.41
N THR A 182 -5.47 -7.05 -8.38
CA THR A 182 -5.91 -7.73 -9.61
C THR A 182 -5.06 -8.98 -9.83
N GLY A 183 -5.62 -10.04 -10.41
CA GLY A 183 -4.85 -11.23 -10.78
C GLY A 183 -3.72 -10.94 -11.78
N GLU A 184 -3.02 -11.97 -12.22
CA GLU A 184 -2.03 -11.83 -13.30
C GLU A 184 -2.71 -11.34 -14.58
N THR A 185 -2.08 -10.38 -15.26
CA THR A 185 -2.59 -9.76 -16.49
C THR A 185 -1.68 -10.06 -17.69
N ARG A 186 -0.44 -10.50 -17.44
CA ARG A 186 0.48 -10.87 -18.51
C ARG A 186 -0.01 -12.14 -19.19
N GLY A 187 -0.11 -12.09 -20.52
CA GLY A 187 -0.63 -13.20 -21.31
C GLY A 187 -2.15 -13.17 -21.50
N SER A 188 -2.86 -12.18 -20.92
CA SER A 188 -4.30 -12.03 -21.14
C SER A 188 -4.61 -11.64 -22.59
N THR A 189 -5.73 -12.11 -23.11
CA THR A 189 -6.26 -11.66 -24.39
C THR A 189 -7.00 -10.34 -24.22
N TRP A 190 -6.66 -9.33 -25.03
CA TRP A 190 -7.43 -8.09 -25.11
C TRP A 190 -8.49 -8.21 -26.21
N ILE A 191 -9.74 -8.31 -25.78
CA ILE A 191 -10.93 -8.32 -26.63
C ILE A 191 -11.30 -6.87 -26.94
N LYS A 192 -10.89 -6.40 -28.13
CA LYS A 192 -11.07 -5.00 -28.58
C LYS A 192 -12.44 -4.74 -29.19
N ILE A 193 -13.50 -5.18 -28.51
CA ILE A 193 -14.88 -4.91 -28.92
C ILE A 193 -15.41 -3.82 -27.99
N PRO A 194 -15.57 -2.58 -28.47
CA PRO A 194 -16.16 -1.52 -27.66
C PRO A 194 -17.58 -1.88 -27.24
N SER A 195 -17.90 -1.61 -25.97
CA SER A 195 -19.28 -1.62 -25.49
C SER A 195 -19.49 -0.42 -24.55
N GLY A 196 -20.74 -0.12 -24.20
CA GLY A 196 -21.07 1.07 -23.39
C GLY A 196 -20.29 1.15 -22.06
N ASN A 197 -19.96 0.01 -21.45
CA ASN A 197 -19.18 -0.05 -20.22
C ASN A 197 -17.66 -0.15 -20.46
N PHE A 198 -17.25 -0.52 -21.68
CA PHE A 198 -15.86 -0.82 -22.05
C PHE A 198 -15.52 -0.14 -23.39
N PRO A 199 -15.28 1.18 -23.41
CA PRO A 199 -15.14 1.96 -24.65
C PRO A 199 -13.97 1.50 -25.53
N TYR A 200 -12.96 0.84 -24.94
CA TYR A 200 -11.78 0.31 -25.64
C TYR A 200 -11.67 -1.22 -25.53
N GLY A 201 -12.76 -1.90 -25.17
CA GLY A 201 -12.77 -3.34 -24.91
C GLY A 201 -12.16 -3.71 -23.55
N TYR A 202 -11.95 -5.00 -23.33
CA TYR A 202 -11.55 -5.54 -22.03
C TYR A 202 -10.52 -6.67 -22.14
N ARG A 203 -9.82 -6.95 -21.03
CA ARG A 203 -8.93 -8.11 -20.89
C ARG A 203 -9.61 -9.24 -20.13
N GLU A 204 -9.55 -10.44 -20.68
CA GLU A 204 -10.00 -11.66 -20.02
C GLU A 204 -8.87 -12.25 -19.18
N LEU A 205 -9.13 -12.46 -17.89
CA LEU A 205 -8.13 -12.95 -16.93
C LEU A 205 -8.43 -14.37 -16.42
N SER A 206 -9.59 -14.95 -16.71
CA SER A 206 -10.08 -16.18 -16.07
C SER A 206 -9.10 -17.37 -16.08
N ASP A 207 -8.27 -17.47 -17.10
CA ASP A 207 -7.30 -18.56 -17.28
C ASP A 207 -5.90 -18.25 -16.71
N LEU A 208 -5.71 -17.04 -16.17
CA LEU A 208 -4.43 -16.61 -15.61
C LEU A 208 -4.38 -16.82 -14.10
N PRO A 209 -3.16 -16.93 -13.52
CA PRO A 209 -2.98 -17.02 -12.07
C PRO A 209 -3.76 -15.94 -11.33
N TYR A 210 -4.65 -16.39 -10.46
CA TYR A 210 -5.53 -15.54 -9.65
C TYR A 210 -6.46 -14.60 -10.44
N GLY A 211 -6.65 -14.80 -11.75
CA GLY A 211 -7.47 -13.93 -12.58
C GLY A 211 -8.97 -13.95 -12.24
N LYS A 212 -9.41 -15.00 -11.51
CA LYS A 212 -10.75 -15.12 -10.92
C LYS A 212 -10.88 -14.45 -9.55
N THR A 213 -9.91 -13.64 -9.14
CA THR A 213 -9.92 -12.92 -7.88
C THR A 213 -9.50 -11.47 -8.07
N SER A 214 -10.14 -10.58 -7.33
CA SER A 214 -9.81 -9.16 -7.30
C SER A 214 -10.31 -8.52 -6.02
N HIS A 215 -9.69 -7.40 -5.66
CA HIS A 215 -10.07 -6.59 -4.51
C HIS A 215 -10.08 -5.12 -4.87
N GLY A 216 -11.13 -4.43 -4.43
CA GLY A 216 -11.23 -2.97 -4.47
C GLY A 216 -11.65 -2.52 -3.08
N ILE A 217 -10.67 -2.34 -2.21
CA ILE A 217 -10.92 -2.05 -0.80
C ILE A 217 -10.80 -0.56 -0.57
N TRP A 218 -11.88 0.08 -0.14
CA TRP A 218 -11.82 1.42 0.43
C TRP A 218 -11.98 1.32 1.94
N SER A 219 -11.06 1.91 2.69
CA SER A 219 -11.07 1.86 4.14
C SER A 219 -10.70 3.19 4.79
N PHE A 220 -11.21 3.39 6.00
CA PHE A 220 -10.81 4.45 6.91
C PHE A 220 -10.16 3.82 8.13
N GLY A 221 -9.18 4.50 8.70
CA GLY A 221 -8.49 3.99 9.87
C GLY A 221 -7.80 5.04 10.70
N VAL A 222 -7.30 4.56 11.83
CA VAL A 222 -6.54 5.35 12.79
C VAL A 222 -5.29 4.59 13.18
N HIS A 223 -4.17 5.30 13.18
CA HIS A 223 -2.93 4.88 13.79
C HIS A 223 -2.81 5.57 15.15
N ALA A 224 -2.53 4.79 16.20
CA ALA A 224 -2.14 5.28 17.51
C ALA A 224 -0.62 5.08 17.68
N HIS A 225 0.08 6.18 17.95
CA HIS A 225 1.53 6.19 18.15
C HIS A 225 1.85 5.75 19.58
N LEU A 226 2.65 4.70 19.70
CA LEU A 226 3.11 4.15 20.97
C LEU A 226 4.56 4.61 21.26
N PRO A 227 5.02 4.51 22.51
CA PRO A 227 6.44 4.68 22.84
C PRO A 227 7.34 3.80 21.97
N PHE A 228 8.61 4.21 21.84
CA PHE A 228 9.61 3.49 21.04
C PHE A 228 9.26 3.39 19.55
N TYR A 229 8.56 4.40 19.03
CA TYR A 229 8.22 4.53 17.62
C TYR A 229 7.34 3.38 17.09
N GLN A 230 6.68 2.64 17.97
CA GLN A 230 5.76 1.56 17.59
C GLN A 230 4.38 2.14 17.27
N MET A 231 3.57 1.42 16.49
CA MET A 231 2.26 1.90 16.08
C MET A 231 1.23 0.79 16.04
N VAL A 232 0.06 1.03 16.64
CA VAL A 232 -1.13 0.17 16.50
C VAL A 232 -2.12 0.85 15.55
N SER A 233 -2.76 0.06 14.71
CA SER A 233 -3.69 0.53 13.70
C SER A 233 -5.00 -0.23 13.74
N GLY A 234 -6.10 0.47 13.48
CA GLY A 234 -7.39 -0.11 13.19
C GLY A 234 -7.95 0.44 11.89
N LYS A 235 -8.48 -0.44 11.03
CA LYS A 235 -9.12 -0.09 9.75
C LYS A 235 -10.49 -0.74 9.66
N ILE A 236 -11.45 -0.01 9.08
CA ILE A 236 -12.76 -0.51 8.67
C ILE A 236 -13.08 -0.03 7.26
N GLY A 237 -13.84 -0.81 6.50
CA GLY A 237 -14.14 -0.47 5.12
C GLY A 237 -14.97 -1.50 4.39
N VAL A 238 -14.90 -1.43 3.05
CA VAL A 238 -15.63 -2.32 2.15
C VAL A 238 -14.70 -2.76 1.02
N ASP A 239 -14.72 -4.07 0.72
CA ASP A 239 -14.15 -4.65 -0.50
C ASP A 239 -15.25 -4.83 -1.57
N SER A 240 -15.16 -4.08 -2.66
CA SER A 240 -16.12 -4.07 -3.75
C SER A 240 -15.46 -4.05 -5.13
N GLU A 241 -16.00 -4.85 -6.05
CA GLU A 241 -15.70 -4.71 -7.48
C GLU A 241 -16.10 -3.34 -8.05
N GLY A 242 -17.09 -2.68 -7.43
CA GLY A 242 -17.49 -1.33 -7.83
C GLY A 242 -16.39 -0.31 -7.55
N ILE A 243 -15.70 -0.43 -6.41
CA ILE A 243 -14.56 0.41 -6.04
C ILE A 243 -13.40 0.16 -7.00
N ARG A 244 -13.06 -1.12 -7.25
CA ARG A 244 -12.02 -1.51 -8.19
C ARG A 244 -12.27 -0.93 -9.58
N ASN A 245 -13.49 -1.13 -10.12
CA ASN A 245 -13.87 -0.63 -11.43
C ASN A 245 -13.83 0.90 -11.50
N LEU A 246 -14.31 1.59 -10.46
CA LEU A 246 -14.27 3.06 -10.41
C LEU A 246 -12.83 3.58 -10.45
N VAL A 247 -11.93 3.04 -9.63
CA VAL A 247 -10.58 3.60 -9.52
C VAL A 247 -9.66 3.11 -10.63
N GLN A 248 -9.67 1.81 -10.97
CA GLN A 248 -8.81 1.25 -12.00
C GLN A 248 -9.31 1.61 -13.40
N ASN A 249 -10.54 1.20 -13.75
CA ASN A 249 -11.03 1.36 -15.12
C ASN A 249 -11.48 2.79 -15.40
N ARG A 250 -12.27 3.40 -14.51
CA ARG A 250 -12.84 4.74 -14.78
C ARG A 250 -11.83 5.85 -14.52
N PHE A 251 -11.15 5.83 -13.37
CA PHE A 251 -10.18 6.87 -13.06
C PHE A 251 -8.83 6.63 -13.78
N GLY A 252 -8.26 5.43 -13.66
CA GLY A 252 -6.93 5.10 -14.20
C GLY A 252 -6.86 4.89 -15.71
N HIS A 253 -7.82 4.17 -16.31
CA HIS A 253 -7.77 3.82 -17.73
C HIS A 253 -8.57 4.78 -18.61
N ASP A 254 -9.82 5.06 -18.25
CA ASP A 254 -10.62 6.05 -18.96
C ASP A 254 -10.12 7.47 -18.73
N LEU A 255 -9.24 7.71 -17.75
CA LEU A 255 -8.69 9.02 -17.44
C LEU A 255 -9.79 10.09 -17.47
N ILE A 256 -10.89 9.84 -16.73
CA ILE A 256 -12.11 10.68 -16.76
C ILE A 256 -11.84 12.14 -16.39
N PHE A 257 -10.71 12.42 -15.74
CA PHE A 257 -10.24 13.76 -15.40
C PHE A 257 -9.59 14.50 -16.59
N LEU A 258 -9.34 13.81 -17.72
CA LEU A 258 -8.80 14.40 -18.94
C LEU A 258 -9.88 14.65 -20.01
N PRO A 259 -9.70 15.67 -20.89
CA PRO A 259 -10.63 15.94 -21.98
C PRO A 259 -10.78 14.75 -22.95
N GLY A 260 -12.00 14.52 -23.44
CA GLY A 260 -12.32 13.39 -24.34
C GLY A 260 -11.62 13.41 -25.71
N LYS A 261 -10.95 14.52 -26.06
CA LYS A 261 -10.15 14.63 -27.29
C LYS A 261 -8.83 13.84 -27.21
N ILE A 262 -8.39 13.46 -26.01
CA ILE A 262 -7.19 12.64 -25.84
C ILE A 262 -7.54 11.20 -26.19
N LYS A 263 -6.92 10.67 -27.24
CA LYS A 263 -7.12 9.29 -27.66
C LYS A 263 -6.60 8.36 -26.56
N ARG A 264 -7.45 7.47 -26.08
CA ARG A 264 -7.11 6.46 -25.08
C ARG A 264 -7.06 5.10 -25.76
N ASN A 265 -6.21 4.23 -25.23
CA ASN A 265 -6.01 2.88 -25.74
C ASN A 265 -5.65 1.96 -24.58
N THR A 266 -6.51 1.94 -23.57
CA THR A 266 -6.33 1.19 -22.33
C THR A 266 -7.49 0.21 -22.18
N PRO A 267 -7.21 -1.11 -22.03
CA PRO A 267 -8.25 -2.09 -21.80
C PRO A 267 -8.86 -1.92 -20.42
N HIS A 268 -10.13 -2.22 -20.26
CA HIS A 268 -10.70 -2.41 -18.93
C HIS A 268 -10.48 -3.83 -18.43
N TYR A 269 -10.45 -3.99 -17.11
CA TYR A 269 -10.58 -5.31 -16.49
C TYR A 269 -12.02 -5.48 -16.00
N PRO A 270 -12.80 -6.48 -16.44
CA PRO A 270 -14.19 -6.65 -16.01
C PRO A 270 -14.32 -6.77 -14.49
N MET A 271 -15.48 -6.41 -13.95
CA MET A 271 -15.80 -6.79 -12.56
C MET A 271 -15.90 -8.31 -12.48
N LEU A 272 -15.79 -8.88 -11.29
CA LEU A 272 -15.98 -10.31 -11.10
C LEU A 272 -17.33 -10.63 -10.46
N GLY A 273 -17.97 -11.70 -10.93
CA GLY A 273 -19.16 -12.32 -10.33
C GLY A 273 -18.82 -13.20 -9.13
N ASN A 274 -19.85 -13.81 -8.51
CA ASN A 274 -19.65 -14.66 -7.32
C ASN A 274 -18.86 -15.95 -7.61
N ASP A 275 -18.85 -16.39 -8.87
CA ASP A 275 -18.08 -17.53 -9.37
C ASP A 275 -16.65 -17.14 -9.82
N GLY A 276 -16.30 -15.85 -9.72
CA GLY A 276 -15.03 -15.30 -10.19
C GLY A 276 -14.96 -15.12 -11.70
N CYS A 277 -16.06 -15.33 -12.44
CA CYS A 277 -16.13 -15.04 -13.87
C CYS A 277 -16.37 -13.54 -14.12
N PRO A 278 -16.06 -13.02 -15.32
CA PRO A 278 -16.35 -11.64 -15.71
C PRO A 278 -17.83 -11.29 -15.56
N ALA A 279 -18.09 -10.17 -14.89
CA ALA A 279 -19.39 -9.52 -14.75
C ALA A 279 -19.33 -8.18 -15.49
N PHE A 280 -20.25 -8.00 -16.43
CA PHE A 280 -20.29 -6.81 -17.30
C PHE A 280 -21.35 -5.79 -16.84
N ASP A 281 -22.30 -6.22 -15.99
CA ASP A 281 -23.25 -5.37 -15.29
C ASP A 281 -22.94 -5.29 -13.77
N LYS A 282 -23.28 -4.15 -13.16
CA LYS A 282 -23.21 -3.96 -11.70
C LYS A 282 -24.11 -4.93 -10.93
N LYS A 283 -25.20 -5.42 -11.54
CA LYS A 283 -26.12 -6.40 -10.95
C LYS A 283 -25.52 -7.81 -10.87
N GLU A 284 -24.53 -8.10 -11.70
CA GLU A 284 -23.87 -9.41 -11.81
C GLU A 284 -22.61 -9.51 -10.95
N LYS A 285 -22.08 -8.36 -10.49
CA LYS A 285 -20.85 -8.32 -9.68
C LYS A 285 -21.04 -9.08 -8.36
N ARG A 286 -19.95 -9.66 -7.85
CA ARG A 286 -19.92 -10.31 -6.53
C ARG A 286 -20.38 -9.36 -5.43
N LYS A 287 -20.95 -9.94 -4.37
CA LYS A 287 -21.37 -9.17 -3.20
C LYS A 287 -20.19 -8.42 -2.56
N ASP A 288 -20.49 -7.23 -2.08
CA ASP A 288 -19.53 -6.42 -1.34
C ASP A 288 -19.24 -7.09 0.01
N ARG A 289 -17.96 -7.07 0.43
CA ARG A 289 -17.52 -7.70 1.67
C ARG A 289 -17.10 -6.65 2.68
N PHE A 290 -17.47 -6.86 3.93
CA PHE A 290 -16.95 -6.05 5.03
C PHE A 290 -15.43 -6.21 5.12
N PHE A 291 -14.74 -5.08 5.26
CA PHE A 291 -13.30 -5.04 5.49
C PHE A 291 -13.02 -4.52 6.89
N PHE A 292 -12.12 -5.21 7.58
CA PHE A 292 -11.59 -4.84 8.88
C PHE A 292 -10.19 -5.41 9.05
N SER A 293 -9.34 -4.64 9.75
CA SER A 293 -7.99 -5.03 10.15
C SER A 293 -7.59 -4.32 11.44
N LEU A 294 -6.96 -5.06 12.36
CA LEU A 294 -6.15 -4.53 13.45
C LEU A 294 -4.70 -4.93 13.20
N SER A 295 -3.78 -4.00 13.37
CA SER A 295 -2.37 -4.28 13.12
C SER A 295 -1.41 -3.56 14.06
N LEU A 296 -0.21 -4.12 14.18
CA LEU A 296 0.96 -3.56 14.84
C LEU A 296 2.06 -3.43 13.78
N ASN A 297 2.59 -2.22 13.59
CA ASN A 297 3.67 -1.89 12.64
C ASN A 297 3.46 -2.43 11.21
N ASP A 298 2.20 -2.59 10.78
CA ASP A 298 1.89 -3.03 9.42
C ASP A 298 1.63 -1.81 8.54
N TYR A 299 2.70 -1.40 7.85
CA TYR A 299 2.74 -0.16 7.11
C TYR A 299 2.64 -0.41 5.59
N LEU A 300 1.64 0.20 4.94
CA LEU A 300 1.54 0.19 3.47
C LEU A 300 2.34 1.32 2.82
N PHE A 301 2.36 2.51 3.41
CA PHE A 301 3.13 3.68 2.91
C PHE A 301 4.12 4.25 3.92
N ASP A 302 4.20 3.59 5.06
CA ASP A 302 4.77 4.06 6.30
C ASP A 302 5.95 3.20 6.75
#